data_AF-A0A418YYE6-F1
#
_entry.id   AF-A0A418YYE6-F1
#
_cell.length_a   1.000
_cell.length_b   1.000
_cell.length_c   1.000
_cell.angle_alpha   90.00
_cell.angle_beta   90.00
_cell.angle_gamma   90.00
#
_symmetry.space_group_name_H-M   'P 1'
#
loop_
_entity.id
_entity.type
_entity.pdbx_description
1 polymer ?
#
loop_
_entity_poly.entity_id
_entity_poly.type
_entity_poly.pdbx_seq_one_letter_code
_entity_poly.pdbx_strand_id
1 'polypeptide(L)'
;MPGHHISDQQVFLFMTHRRQHTQAVAAAKAGISERSARRIENDPQLPSQKKKERHWRTRADPLEPFWPRIEELLQIDGIIAVTVFETLQDEFGEDAVPDAIRRTLERRIARWRALHGGEKEIFFPQHHEPGRQGLSDFTVCDSLKVTVAGETLAYRLYHFRLAASGWEHAAVVLGGESFAALSEHLQDALWKLGGAPAEHRSDSLSAAYKNLNADAQRDFTRSYDELCRHYGMLATRNNRGEAHENGSIEGPHAHLKRRLDQALRRRGSRDFVSIEAWREFVEAQVARQNRRHAARIDAERRVLKALPARRTTDFAMVTVDVTRNGTVAIDRVTYSVPSRLVGRRLNAHLFDDRIELFLGPDRVMSTPRVRISHPHRGHSIDFRHMIGNLRRKPGALRNLVYREALFPDHAYRRAWQAFDAQLDGRQACRDAVALLDIAARGDCVDVLARRIDEALDSGRLPDVDALRDEFLPTARSQRDVAIPPPDLHSYNSLIASGEVH
;
A
#
# COMPACT_ATOMS: atom_id res chain seq x y z
N MET A 1 40.98 6.18 -35.94
CA MET A 1 40.46 5.14 -35.03
C MET A 1 41.33 3.90 -35.11
N PRO A 2 42.38 3.76 -34.27
CA PRO A 2 43.06 2.49 -34.10
C PRO A 2 42.13 1.52 -33.34
N GLY A 3 41.98 0.28 -33.81
CA GLY A 3 41.37 -0.81 -33.03
C GLY A 3 40.02 -1.36 -33.51
N HIS A 4 39.33 -0.72 -34.45
CA HIS A 4 38.10 -1.29 -35.01
C HIS A 4 38.37 -2.06 -36.31
N HIS A 5 37.79 -3.26 -36.43
CA HIS A 5 37.83 -4.04 -37.66
C HIS A 5 37.03 -3.32 -38.76
N ILE A 6 37.56 -3.33 -39.99
CA ILE A 6 36.88 -2.75 -41.15
C ILE A 6 35.66 -3.61 -41.47
N SER A 7 34.49 -2.98 -41.57
CA SER A 7 33.23 -3.63 -41.92
C SER A 7 33.03 -3.74 -43.43
N ASP A 8 32.16 -4.66 -43.86
CA ASP A 8 31.75 -4.79 -45.26
C ASP A 8 31.18 -3.48 -45.82
N GLN A 9 30.43 -2.73 -45.01
CA GLN A 9 29.86 -1.45 -45.40
C GLN A 9 30.95 -0.42 -45.71
N GLN A 10 32.02 -0.36 -44.90
CA GLN A 10 33.15 0.53 -45.15
C GLN A 10 33.93 0.13 -46.42
N VAL A 11 34.07 -1.17 -46.69
CA VAL A 11 34.67 -1.66 -47.93
C VAL A 11 33.83 -1.29 -49.15
N PHE A 12 32.51 -1.44 -49.07
CA PHE A 12 31.58 -1.06 -50.13
C PHE A 12 31.58 0.46 -50.38
N LEU A 13 31.54 1.27 -49.31
CA LEU A 13 31.58 2.72 -49.40
C LEU A 13 32.89 3.20 -50.04
N PHE A 14 34.01 2.58 -49.64
CA PHE A 14 35.31 2.83 -50.24
C PHE A 14 35.31 2.50 -51.74
N MET A 15 34.88 1.29 -52.14
CA MET A 15 34.81 0.88 -53.55
C MET A 15 33.93 1.81 -54.39
N THR A 16 32.83 2.29 -53.82
CA THR A 16 31.90 3.22 -54.48
C THR A 16 32.56 4.58 -54.71
N HIS A 17 33.15 5.17 -53.67
CA HIS A 17 33.84 6.46 -53.78
C HIS A 17 35.12 6.39 -54.62
N ARG A 18 35.78 5.23 -54.64
CA ARG A 18 37.02 5.03 -55.39
C ARG A 18 36.86 5.18 -56.90
N ARG A 19 35.65 4.98 -57.43
CA ARG A 19 35.30 5.19 -58.85
C ARG A 19 35.43 6.65 -59.30
N GLN A 20 35.27 7.60 -58.38
CA GLN A 20 35.17 9.04 -58.68
C GLN A 20 36.24 9.87 -57.96
N HIS A 21 36.99 9.28 -57.03
CA HIS A 21 37.95 9.98 -56.19
C HIS A 21 39.28 9.23 -56.10
N THR A 22 40.33 9.96 -55.75
CA THR A 22 41.65 9.38 -55.46
C THR A 22 41.57 8.44 -54.25
N GLN A 23 42.49 7.48 -54.15
CA GLN A 23 42.51 6.49 -53.07
C GLN A 23 42.48 7.15 -51.68
N ALA A 24 43.25 8.23 -51.48
CA ALA A 24 43.27 9.00 -50.24
C ALA A 24 41.90 9.57 -49.87
N VAL A 25 41.22 10.21 -50.83
CA VAL A 25 39.91 10.84 -50.61
C VAL A 25 38.81 9.78 -50.41
N ALA A 26 38.84 8.69 -51.17
CA ALA A 26 37.90 7.58 -51.01
C ALA A 26 38.09 6.88 -49.65
N ALA A 27 39.34 6.68 -49.20
CA ALA A 27 39.66 6.09 -47.91
C ALA A 27 39.15 6.96 -46.75
N ALA A 28 39.39 8.27 -46.83
CA ALA A 28 38.91 9.24 -45.85
C ALA A 28 37.38 9.25 -45.77
N LYS A 29 36.68 9.28 -46.92
CA LYS A 29 35.20 9.23 -46.97
C LYS A 29 34.62 7.93 -46.41
N ALA A 30 35.32 6.81 -46.56
CA ALA A 30 34.93 5.52 -46.00
C ALA A 30 35.39 5.30 -44.54
N GLY A 31 36.07 6.28 -43.94
CA GLY A 31 36.55 6.19 -42.55
C GLY A 31 37.62 5.13 -42.35
N ILE A 32 38.44 4.83 -43.36
CA ILE A 32 39.53 3.85 -43.32
C ILE A 32 40.88 4.48 -43.65
N SER A 33 41.98 3.86 -43.22
CA SER A 33 43.34 4.34 -43.55
C SER A 33 43.70 4.06 -45.01
N GLU A 34 44.53 4.90 -45.61
CA GLU A 34 45.05 4.71 -46.98
C GLU A 34 45.74 3.35 -47.16
N ARG A 35 46.49 2.89 -46.14
CA ARG A 35 47.09 1.55 -46.14
C ARG A 35 46.02 0.45 -46.26
N SER A 36 44.87 0.61 -45.60
CA SER A 36 43.78 -0.36 -45.67
C SER A 36 43.03 -0.29 -46.99
N ALA A 37 42.82 0.91 -47.52
CA ALA A 37 42.29 1.14 -48.87
C ALA A 37 43.15 0.46 -49.94
N ARG A 38 44.49 0.60 -49.88
CA ARG A 38 45.41 -0.08 -50.79
C ARG A 38 45.31 -1.61 -50.69
N ARG A 39 45.13 -2.15 -49.49
CA ARG A 39 44.92 -3.59 -49.27
C ARG A 39 43.56 -4.07 -49.82
N ILE A 40 42.52 -3.23 -49.74
CA ILE A 40 41.20 -3.52 -50.31
C ILE A 40 41.22 -3.49 -51.84
N GLU A 41 41.96 -2.57 -52.46
CA GLU A 41 42.13 -2.55 -53.92
C GLU A 41 42.87 -3.78 -54.44
N ASN A 42 43.87 -4.26 -53.70
CA ASN A 42 44.64 -5.44 -54.08
C ASN A 42 43.88 -6.77 -53.87
N ASP A 43 42.90 -6.78 -52.97
CA ASP A 43 42.08 -7.97 -52.66
C ASP A 43 40.65 -7.51 -52.31
N PRO A 44 39.79 -7.34 -53.36
CA PRO A 44 38.48 -6.67 -53.27
C PRO A 44 37.39 -7.51 -52.61
N GLN A 45 37.72 -8.63 -51.98
CA GLN A 45 36.77 -9.42 -51.21
C GLN A 45 36.34 -8.70 -49.93
N LEU A 46 35.06 -8.85 -49.58
CA LEU A 46 34.50 -8.29 -48.35
C LEU A 46 35.09 -8.98 -47.11
N PRO A 47 35.29 -8.27 -45.98
CA PRO A 47 35.71 -8.86 -44.72
C PRO A 47 34.89 -10.09 -44.29
N SER A 48 33.58 -10.12 -44.56
CA SER A 48 32.72 -11.30 -44.34
C SER A 48 33.10 -12.50 -45.20
N GLN A 49 33.54 -12.28 -46.43
CA GLN A 49 33.95 -13.34 -47.37
C GLN A 49 35.33 -13.92 -47.03
N LYS A 50 36.17 -13.15 -46.32
CA LYS A 50 37.48 -13.60 -45.84
C LYS A 50 37.41 -14.41 -44.53
N LYS A 51 36.27 -14.41 -43.85
CA LYS A 51 36.05 -15.27 -42.67
C LYS A 51 35.86 -16.71 -43.13
N LYS A 52 36.97 -17.44 -43.29
CA LYS A 52 36.91 -18.91 -43.30
C LYS A 52 36.45 -19.38 -41.93
N GLU A 53 35.40 -20.19 -41.88
CA GLU A 53 35.07 -20.95 -40.68
C GLU A 53 36.31 -21.77 -40.30
N ARG A 54 36.88 -21.52 -39.12
CA ARG A 54 38.01 -22.31 -38.64
C ARG A 54 37.45 -23.63 -38.13
N HIS A 55 37.71 -24.71 -38.86
CA HIS A 55 37.28 -26.08 -38.51
C HIS A 55 38.12 -26.70 -37.37
N TRP A 56 39.19 -26.03 -36.94
CA TRP A 56 40.11 -26.55 -35.92
C TRP A 56 40.26 -25.56 -34.75
N ARG A 57 40.31 -26.11 -33.53
CA ARG A 57 40.58 -25.36 -32.30
C ARG A 57 42.09 -25.24 -32.10
N THR A 58 42.58 -24.05 -31.76
CA THR A 58 44.01 -23.79 -31.54
C THR A 58 44.53 -24.33 -30.20
N ARG A 59 43.66 -24.81 -29.31
CA ARG A 59 43.99 -25.42 -28.02
C ARG A 59 43.07 -26.62 -27.76
N ALA A 60 43.58 -27.63 -27.05
CA ALA A 60 42.79 -28.73 -26.52
C ALA A 60 41.66 -28.18 -25.63
N ASP A 61 40.49 -28.83 -25.67
CA ASP A 61 39.32 -28.38 -24.92
C ASP A 61 39.50 -28.73 -23.44
N PRO A 62 39.64 -27.74 -22.54
CA PRO A 62 39.94 -28.00 -21.14
C PRO A 62 38.78 -28.68 -20.39
N LEU A 63 37.59 -28.77 -21.00
CA LEU A 63 36.42 -29.42 -20.41
C LEU A 63 36.18 -30.83 -20.93
N GLU A 64 36.91 -31.27 -21.96
CA GLU A 64 36.71 -32.58 -22.61
C GLU A 64 36.89 -33.77 -21.63
N PRO A 65 37.92 -33.79 -20.74
CA PRO A 65 38.08 -34.88 -19.78
C PRO A 65 36.95 -34.97 -18.75
N PHE A 66 36.33 -33.84 -18.42
CA PHE A 66 35.32 -33.74 -17.36
C PHE A 66 33.89 -33.80 -17.89
N TRP A 67 33.70 -33.72 -19.21
CA TRP A 67 32.38 -33.58 -19.83
C TRP A 67 31.41 -34.74 -19.50
N PRO A 68 31.82 -36.02 -19.49
CA PRO A 68 30.93 -37.10 -19.08
C PRO A 68 30.37 -36.92 -17.67
N ARG A 69 31.22 -36.51 -16.72
CA ARG A 69 30.81 -36.25 -15.34
C ARG A 69 29.91 -35.02 -15.23
N ILE A 70 30.18 -33.98 -16.01
CA ILE A 70 29.31 -32.81 -16.12
C ILE A 70 27.92 -33.23 -16.61
N GLU A 71 27.82 -34.09 -17.62
CA GLU A 71 26.53 -34.56 -18.15
C GLU A 71 25.73 -35.37 -17.12
N GLU A 72 26.38 -36.17 -16.28
CA GLU A 72 25.74 -36.84 -15.13
C GLU A 72 25.19 -35.83 -14.12
N LEU A 73 26.00 -34.85 -13.72
CA LEU A 73 25.57 -33.81 -12.78
C LEU A 73 24.41 -32.98 -13.35
N LEU A 74 24.39 -32.74 -14.66
CA LEU A 74 23.31 -32.02 -15.33
C LEU A 74 21.97 -32.80 -15.39
N GLN A 75 21.95 -34.09 -15.04
CA GLN A 75 20.71 -34.84 -14.85
C GLN A 75 20.00 -34.50 -13.52
N ILE A 76 20.71 -33.85 -12.59
CA ILE A 76 20.13 -33.41 -11.31
C ILE A 76 19.28 -32.16 -11.57
N ASP A 77 17.98 -32.27 -11.32
CA ASP A 77 17.06 -31.14 -11.53
C ASP A 77 17.44 -29.94 -10.64
N GLY A 78 17.35 -28.74 -11.21
CA GLY A 78 17.65 -27.48 -10.51
C GLY A 78 19.13 -27.20 -10.19
N ILE A 79 20.09 -28.07 -10.52
CA ILE A 79 21.51 -27.83 -10.23
C ILE A 79 22.01 -26.55 -10.93
N ILE A 80 22.85 -25.75 -10.27
CA ILE A 80 23.44 -24.54 -10.87
C ILE A 80 24.86 -24.79 -11.35
N ALA A 81 25.30 -24.06 -12.38
CA ALA A 81 26.61 -24.27 -13.02
C ALA A 81 27.79 -24.04 -12.05
N VAL A 82 27.61 -23.21 -11.02
CA VAL A 82 28.61 -22.98 -9.97
C VAL A 82 28.77 -24.24 -9.11
N THR A 83 27.68 -24.87 -8.70
CA THR A 83 27.72 -26.14 -7.96
C THR A 83 28.37 -27.24 -8.79
N VAL A 84 28.09 -27.32 -10.09
CA VAL A 84 28.79 -28.27 -10.99
C VAL A 84 30.30 -28.00 -11.02
N PHE A 85 30.71 -26.74 -11.03
CA PHE A 85 32.13 -26.36 -11.02
C PHE A 85 32.82 -26.74 -9.71
N GLU A 86 32.19 -26.41 -8.57
CA GLU A 86 32.69 -26.75 -7.23
C GLU A 86 32.83 -28.27 -7.04
N THR A 87 31.83 -29.05 -7.47
CA THR A 87 31.90 -30.52 -7.42
C THR A 87 33.06 -31.08 -8.26
N LEU A 88 33.38 -30.48 -9.40
CA LEU A 88 34.55 -30.91 -10.19
C LEU A 88 35.88 -30.55 -9.52
N GLN A 89 35.96 -29.42 -8.82
CA GLN A 89 37.15 -29.07 -8.04
C GLN A 89 37.34 -30.02 -6.85
N ASP A 90 36.25 -30.37 -6.16
CA ASP A 90 36.27 -31.32 -5.06
C ASP A 90 36.70 -32.73 -5.52
N GLU A 91 36.24 -33.18 -6.70
CA GLU A 91 36.52 -34.52 -7.22
C GLU A 91 37.89 -34.65 -7.92
N PHE A 92 38.35 -33.61 -8.63
CA PHE A 92 39.53 -33.68 -9.51
C PHE A 92 40.68 -32.74 -9.11
N GLY A 93 40.46 -31.85 -8.13
CA GLY A 93 41.44 -30.87 -7.64
C GLY A 93 41.52 -29.59 -8.46
N GLU A 94 41.88 -28.49 -7.79
CA GLU A 94 41.96 -27.14 -8.39
C GLU A 94 43.03 -27.03 -9.49
N ASP A 95 44.10 -27.82 -9.42
CA ASP A 95 45.16 -27.85 -10.45
C ASP A 95 44.63 -28.40 -11.79
N ALA A 96 43.73 -29.38 -11.74
CA ALA A 96 43.10 -29.97 -12.92
C ALA A 96 41.90 -29.15 -13.41
N VAL A 97 41.20 -28.46 -12.50
CA VAL A 97 40.00 -27.65 -12.75
C VAL A 97 40.24 -26.21 -12.28
N PRO A 98 41.06 -25.41 -12.99
CA PRO A 98 41.40 -24.05 -12.57
C PRO A 98 40.25 -23.06 -12.78
N ASP A 99 40.15 -22.01 -11.97
CA ASP A 99 39.12 -20.96 -12.06
C ASP A 99 38.94 -20.34 -13.46
N ALA A 100 40.02 -20.30 -14.25
CA ALA A 100 39.99 -19.78 -15.62
C ALA A 100 39.00 -20.54 -16.53
N ILE A 101 38.66 -21.80 -16.23
CA ILE A 101 37.74 -22.61 -17.05
C ILE A 101 36.27 -22.44 -16.65
N ARG A 102 35.96 -21.83 -15.48
CA ARG A 102 34.60 -21.64 -14.97
C ARG A 102 33.66 -20.95 -15.97
N ARG A 103 34.07 -19.81 -16.54
CA ARG A 103 33.24 -19.10 -17.54
C ARG A 103 33.00 -19.92 -18.81
N THR A 104 33.95 -20.77 -19.17
CA THR A 104 33.82 -21.67 -20.32
C THR A 104 32.83 -22.79 -20.01
N LEU A 105 32.88 -23.34 -18.80
CA LEU A 105 31.94 -24.33 -18.28
C LEU A 105 30.51 -23.78 -18.22
N GLU A 106 30.30 -22.63 -17.58
CA GLU A 106 28.98 -21.98 -17.47
C GLU A 106 28.34 -21.78 -18.85
N ARG A 107 29.12 -21.30 -19.83
CA ARG A 107 28.65 -21.15 -21.22
C ARG A 107 28.30 -22.48 -21.88
N ARG A 108 29.11 -23.52 -21.68
CA ARG A 108 28.90 -24.83 -22.30
C ARG A 108 27.70 -25.54 -21.68
N ILE A 109 27.52 -25.42 -20.37
CA ILE A 109 26.31 -25.85 -19.65
C ILE A 109 25.08 -25.09 -20.16
N ALA A 110 25.16 -23.77 -20.30
CA ALA A 110 24.04 -22.97 -20.83
C ALA A 110 23.64 -23.42 -22.25
N ARG A 111 24.63 -23.70 -23.11
CA ARG A 111 24.40 -24.27 -24.45
C ARG A 111 23.81 -25.67 -24.38
N TRP A 112 24.34 -26.55 -23.53
CA TRP A 112 23.82 -27.90 -23.37
C TRP A 112 22.38 -27.89 -22.89
N ARG A 113 22.04 -27.05 -21.89
CA ARG A 113 20.66 -26.87 -21.40
C ARG A 113 19.72 -26.33 -22.47
N ALA A 114 20.21 -25.51 -23.39
CA ALA A 114 19.41 -25.02 -24.51
C ALA A 114 19.13 -26.11 -25.57
N LEU A 115 19.99 -27.14 -25.65
CA LEU A 115 19.88 -28.23 -26.62
C LEU A 115 19.19 -29.49 -26.07
N HIS A 116 19.39 -29.78 -24.79
CA HIS A 116 19.00 -31.05 -24.15
C HIS A 116 18.28 -30.87 -22.81
N GLY A 117 18.17 -29.65 -22.29
CA GLY A 117 17.43 -29.40 -21.05
C GLY A 117 15.92 -29.56 -21.25
N GLY A 118 15.19 -29.70 -20.14
CA GLY A 118 13.74 -29.71 -20.15
C GLY A 118 13.13 -28.41 -20.70
N GLU A 119 11.84 -28.47 -21.04
CA GLU A 119 11.11 -27.29 -21.49
C GLU A 119 11.16 -26.19 -20.44
N LYS A 120 11.37 -24.96 -20.90
CA LYS A 120 11.29 -23.79 -20.03
C LYS A 120 9.87 -23.28 -20.04
N GLU A 121 9.44 -22.75 -18.90
CA GLU A 121 8.21 -21.98 -18.83
C GLU A 121 8.24 -20.87 -19.90
N ILE A 122 7.23 -20.87 -20.76
CA ILE A 122 7.02 -19.83 -21.76
C ILE A 122 5.86 -18.94 -21.32
N PHE A 123 5.98 -17.64 -21.56
CA PHE A 123 4.93 -16.68 -21.28
C PHE A 123 4.16 -16.38 -22.56
N PHE A 124 2.84 -16.54 -22.52
CA PHE A 124 1.98 -16.20 -23.64
C PHE A 124 1.60 -14.71 -23.57
N PRO A 125 1.86 -13.92 -24.63
CA PRO A 125 1.43 -12.53 -24.66
C PRO A 125 -0.10 -12.46 -24.70
N GLN A 126 -0.69 -11.85 -23.68
CA GLN A 126 -2.14 -11.65 -23.55
C GLN A 126 -2.54 -10.28 -24.09
N HIS A 127 -3.60 -10.22 -24.89
CA HIS A 127 -4.23 -8.97 -25.28
C HIS A 127 -5.32 -8.59 -24.27
N HIS A 128 -5.14 -7.47 -23.59
CA HIS A 128 -6.12 -6.96 -22.63
C HIS A 128 -7.03 -5.94 -23.30
N GLU A 129 -8.29 -6.32 -23.52
CA GLU A 129 -9.30 -5.42 -24.09
C GLU A 129 -9.64 -4.27 -23.12
N PRO A 130 -9.63 -3.00 -23.59
CA PRO A 130 -10.05 -1.87 -22.78
C PRO A 130 -11.48 -2.03 -22.25
N GLY A 131 -11.66 -1.75 -20.96
CA GLY A 131 -12.95 -1.77 -20.27
C GLY A 131 -13.39 -3.17 -19.88
N ARG A 132 -12.67 -4.21 -20.28
CA ARG A 132 -13.08 -5.59 -20.01
C ARG A 132 -12.88 -5.99 -18.55
N GLN A 133 -11.68 -5.87 -18.01
CA GLN A 133 -11.33 -6.51 -16.74
C GLN A 133 -10.68 -5.58 -15.74
N GLY A 134 -11.32 -5.46 -14.57
CA GLY A 134 -10.73 -4.91 -13.34
C GLY A 134 -10.28 -6.03 -12.41
N LEU A 135 -9.12 -5.85 -11.79
CA LEU A 135 -8.49 -6.79 -10.87
C LEU A 135 -8.38 -6.12 -9.51
N SER A 136 -8.78 -6.82 -8.45
CA SER A 136 -8.56 -6.37 -7.07
C SER A 136 -7.90 -7.44 -6.23
N ASP A 137 -6.92 -7.03 -5.44
CA ASP A 137 -6.35 -7.91 -4.43
C ASP A 137 -5.82 -7.12 -3.22
N PHE A 138 -5.52 -7.83 -2.13
CA PHE A 138 -4.84 -7.28 -0.97
C PHE A 138 -3.40 -7.72 -0.95
N THR A 139 -2.53 -6.84 -0.47
CA THR A 139 -1.12 -7.16 -0.34
C THR A 139 -0.55 -6.69 0.98
N VAL A 140 0.19 -7.58 1.64
CA VAL A 140 0.87 -7.29 2.91
C VAL A 140 2.10 -6.41 2.64
N CYS A 141 2.21 -5.32 3.41
CA CYS A 141 3.21 -4.28 3.18
C CYS A 141 4.22 -4.11 4.34
N ASP A 142 4.36 -5.11 5.20
CA ASP A 142 5.25 -5.09 6.38
C ASP A 142 6.70 -4.74 6.02
N SER A 143 7.17 -5.13 4.83
CA SER A 143 8.50 -4.79 4.32
C SER A 143 8.74 -3.28 4.14
N LEU A 144 7.67 -2.47 4.03
CA LEU A 144 7.78 -1.02 3.95
C LEU A 144 8.14 -0.39 5.31
N LYS A 145 7.89 -1.08 6.43
CA LYS A 145 8.19 -0.64 7.81
C LYS A 145 7.66 0.77 8.12
N VAL A 146 6.41 1.03 7.74
CA VAL A 146 5.74 2.31 8.00
C VAL A 146 5.37 2.39 9.48
N THR A 147 5.64 3.54 10.09
CA THR A 147 5.22 3.86 11.45
C THR A 147 4.28 5.05 11.45
N VAL A 148 3.38 5.11 12.44
CA VAL A 148 2.49 6.25 12.69
C VAL A 148 2.70 6.69 14.13
N ALA A 149 3.08 7.95 14.33
CA ALA A 149 3.44 8.51 15.64
C ALA A 149 4.49 7.65 16.39
N GLY A 150 5.46 7.10 15.66
CA GLY A 150 6.51 6.23 16.20
C GLY A 150 6.12 4.77 16.39
N GLU A 151 4.85 4.39 16.25
CA GLU A 151 4.39 3.01 16.39
C GLU A 151 4.35 2.28 15.06
N THR A 152 4.70 0.99 15.06
CA THR A 152 4.63 0.18 13.82
C THR A 152 3.19 -0.02 13.40
N LEU A 153 2.87 0.39 12.17
CA LEU A 153 1.53 0.22 11.63
C LEU A 153 1.40 -1.19 11.02
N ALA A 154 0.48 -1.99 11.56
CA ALA A 154 0.04 -3.24 10.93
C ALA A 154 -1.09 -2.92 9.93
N TYR A 155 -0.85 -3.11 8.64
CA TYR A 155 -1.82 -2.79 7.59
C TYR A 155 -1.62 -3.64 6.33
N ARG A 156 -2.63 -3.64 5.46
CA ARG A 156 -2.56 -4.14 4.09
C ARG A 156 -2.85 -3.00 3.12
N LEU A 157 -2.42 -3.16 1.89
CA LEU A 157 -2.92 -2.33 0.79
C LEU A 157 -3.95 -3.12 0.02
N TYR A 158 -5.15 -2.56 -0.12
CA TYR A 158 -6.03 -2.91 -1.23
C TYR A 158 -5.45 -2.32 -2.51
N HIS A 159 -5.38 -3.09 -3.59
CA HIS A 159 -4.91 -2.64 -4.90
C HIS A 159 -5.92 -3.07 -5.97
N PHE A 160 -6.54 -2.08 -6.60
CA PHE A 160 -7.34 -2.24 -7.81
C PHE A 160 -6.50 -1.85 -9.03
N ARG A 161 -6.67 -2.58 -10.14
CA ARG A 161 -6.07 -2.24 -11.43
C ARG A 161 -6.94 -2.62 -12.62
N LEU A 162 -6.99 -1.76 -13.65
CA LEU A 162 -7.50 -2.13 -14.99
C LEU A 162 -6.42 -2.87 -15.77
N ALA A 163 -6.76 -4.03 -16.34
CA ALA A 163 -5.80 -4.87 -17.04
C ALA A 163 -5.19 -4.18 -18.28
N ALA A 164 -6.00 -3.41 -19.03
CA ALA A 164 -5.60 -2.81 -20.31
C ALA A 164 -4.80 -1.50 -20.15
N SER A 165 -5.38 -0.45 -19.55
CA SER A 165 -4.67 0.82 -19.36
C SER A 165 -3.63 0.78 -18.24
N GLY A 166 -3.77 -0.17 -17.31
CA GLY A 166 -2.98 -0.18 -16.09
C GLY A 166 -3.36 0.91 -15.09
N TRP A 167 -4.52 1.56 -15.24
CA TRP A 167 -5.07 2.43 -14.19
C TRP A 167 -5.08 1.69 -12.87
N GLU A 168 -4.61 2.31 -11.80
CA GLU A 168 -4.57 1.67 -10.49
C GLU A 168 -5.16 2.56 -9.39
N HIS A 169 -5.72 1.93 -8.37
CA HIS A 169 -6.11 2.57 -7.12
C HIS A 169 -5.56 1.74 -5.96
N ALA A 170 -5.01 2.39 -4.94
CA ALA A 170 -4.58 1.71 -3.73
C ALA A 170 -5.11 2.42 -2.48
N ALA A 171 -5.51 1.63 -1.49
CA ALA A 171 -6.06 2.11 -0.22
C ALA A 171 -5.44 1.37 0.96
N VAL A 172 -5.28 2.08 2.09
CA VAL A 172 -4.73 1.52 3.33
C VAL A 172 -5.85 0.88 4.14
N VAL A 173 -5.71 -0.42 4.35
CA VAL A 173 -6.67 -1.29 5.04
C VAL A 173 -6.08 -1.65 6.40
N LEU A 174 -6.76 -1.26 7.48
CA LEU A 174 -6.24 -1.38 8.84
C LEU A 174 -6.49 -2.74 9.47
N GLY A 175 -7.29 -3.59 8.84
CA GLY A 175 -7.36 -4.97 9.29
C GLY A 175 -7.21 -6.03 8.22
N GLY A 176 -7.98 -7.10 8.40
CA GLY A 176 -7.93 -8.26 7.55
C GLY A 176 -8.71 -8.08 6.27
N GLU A 177 -8.47 -9.02 5.36
CA GLU A 177 -9.22 -9.18 4.12
C GLU A 177 -10.67 -9.51 4.48
N SER A 178 -11.54 -8.50 4.32
CA SER A 178 -12.96 -8.58 4.70
C SER A 178 -13.82 -8.03 3.57
N PHE A 179 -15.09 -8.45 3.53
CA PHE A 179 -16.01 -7.98 2.51
C PHE A 179 -16.20 -6.46 2.58
N ALA A 180 -16.27 -5.90 3.80
CA ALA A 180 -16.39 -4.46 4.00
C ALA A 180 -15.22 -3.69 3.37
N ALA A 181 -13.99 -4.11 3.64
CA ALA A 181 -12.80 -3.49 3.04
C ALA A 181 -12.77 -3.63 1.51
N LEU A 182 -13.15 -4.81 0.98
CA LEU A 182 -13.23 -5.03 -0.46
C LEU A 182 -14.30 -4.13 -1.10
N SER A 183 -15.49 -4.07 -0.51
CA SER A 183 -16.63 -3.29 -1.02
C SER A 183 -16.34 -1.79 -0.96
N GLU A 184 -15.87 -1.28 0.18
CA GLU A 184 -15.53 0.14 0.35
C GLU A 184 -14.52 0.60 -0.70
N HIS A 185 -13.39 -0.11 -0.81
CA HIS A 185 -12.31 0.33 -1.68
C HIS A 185 -12.51 0.00 -3.16
N LEU A 186 -13.27 -1.04 -3.51
CA LEU A 186 -13.71 -1.25 -4.88
C LEU A 186 -14.64 -0.12 -5.31
N GLN A 187 -15.61 0.24 -4.47
CA GLN A 187 -16.47 1.38 -4.77
C GLN A 187 -15.66 2.66 -4.93
N ASP A 188 -14.74 2.97 -4.01
CA ASP A 188 -13.86 4.13 -4.17
C ASP A 188 -13.07 4.12 -5.48
N ALA A 189 -12.55 2.95 -5.88
CA ALA A 189 -11.85 2.80 -7.15
C ALA A 189 -12.78 3.11 -8.35
N LEU A 190 -13.96 2.49 -8.42
CA LEU A 190 -14.91 2.69 -9.52
C LEU A 190 -15.37 4.14 -9.64
N TRP A 191 -15.66 4.79 -8.51
CA TRP A 191 -16.08 6.19 -8.47
C TRP A 191 -14.95 7.16 -8.85
N LYS A 192 -13.69 6.89 -8.44
CA LYS A 192 -12.51 7.67 -8.88
C LYS A 192 -12.18 7.45 -10.36
N LEU A 193 -12.43 6.24 -10.86
CA LEU A 193 -12.25 5.89 -12.25
C LEU A 193 -13.31 6.57 -13.13
N GLY A 194 -14.54 6.70 -12.64
CA GLY A 194 -15.69 7.29 -13.34
C GLY A 194 -16.53 6.27 -14.12
N GLY A 195 -16.36 4.97 -13.85
CA GLY A 195 -17.05 3.89 -14.56
C GLY A 195 -16.67 2.52 -14.03
N ALA A 196 -17.39 1.49 -14.46
CA ALA A 196 -17.14 0.10 -14.07
C ALA A 196 -16.67 -0.76 -15.26
N PRO A 197 -15.69 -1.68 -15.06
CA PRO A 197 -15.29 -2.63 -16.08
C PRO A 197 -16.41 -3.66 -16.36
N ALA A 198 -16.29 -4.41 -17.45
CA ALA A 198 -17.25 -5.45 -17.78
C ALA A 198 -17.22 -6.61 -16.77
N GLU A 199 -16.02 -6.97 -16.33
CA GLU A 199 -15.70 -8.04 -15.40
C GLU A 199 -14.87 -7.49 -14.23
N HIS A 200 -15.11 -8.02 -13.03
CA HIS A 200 -14.27 -7.80 -11.87
C HIS A 200 -13.76 -9.12 -11.32
N ARG A 201 -12.46 -9.20 -11.08
CA ARG A 201 -11.76 -10.39 -10.59
C ARG A 201 -11.12 -10.10 -9.25
N SER A 202 -11.32 -11.00 -8.28
CA SER A 202 -10.69 -10.91 -6.96
C SER A 202 -10.30 -12.28 -6.43
N ASP A 203 -9.06 -12.41 -5.95
CA ASP A 203 -8.57 -13.61 -5.23
C ASP A 203 -8.71 -13.46 -3.70
N SER A 204 -9.06 -12.27 -3.23
CA SER A 204 -9.24 -11.96 -1.81
C SER A 204 -10.36 -12.76 -1.15
N LEU A 205 -11.23 -13.37 -1.95
CA LEU A 205 -12.17 -14.40 -1.52
C LEU A 205 -11.40 -15.58 -0.90
N SER A 206 -10.38 -16.12 -1.55
CA SER A 206 -9.68 -17.34 -1.12
C SER A 206 -9.01 -17.21 0.26
N ALA A 207 -8.46 -16.03 0.59
CA ALA A 207 -7.80 -15.79 1.87
C ALA A 207 -8.78 -15.34 2.97
N ALA A 208 -9.85 -14.60 2.64
CA ALA A 208 -10.98 -14.39 3.55
C ALA A 208 -11.66 -15.73 3.93
N TYR A 209 -11.73 -16.68 2.99
CA TYR A 209 -12.33 -18.01 3.22
C TYR A 209 -11.60 -18.84 4.29
N LYS A 210 -10.27 -18.75 4.43
CA LYS A 210 -9.50 -19.58 5.38
C LYS A 210 -9.89 -19.34 6.85
N ASN A 211 -10.42 -18.15 7.17
CA ASN A 211 -10.75 -17.75 8.54
C ASN A 211 -12.26 -17.74 8.84
N LEU A 212 -13.10 -18.06 7.85
CA LEU A 212 -14.56 -17.98 7.97
C LEU A 212 -15.17 -19.39 8.02
N ASN A 213 -16.23 -19.55 8.82
CA ASN A 213 -17.06 -20.75 8.79
C ASN A 213 -17.84 -20.85 7.46
N ALA A 214 -18.39 -22.02 7.16
CA ALA A 214 -19.06 -22.29 5.88
C ALA A 214 -20.22 -21.31 5.57
N ASP A 215 -20.91 -20.82 6.59
CA ASP A 215 -22.04 -19.90 6.43
C ASP A 215 -21.56 -18.49 6.08
N ALA A 216 -20.54 -17.98 6.78
CA ALA A 216 -19.94 -16.68 6.48
C ALA A 216 -19.24 -16.66 5.11
N GLN A 217 -18.70 -17.80 4.65
CA GLN A 217 -18.17 -17.93 3.28
C GLN A 217 -19.27 -17.77 2.21
N ARG A 218 -20.46 -18.35 2.44
CA ARG A 218 -21.60 -18.22 1.52
C ARG A 218 -22.15 -16.79 1.52
N ASP A 219 -22.26 -16.18 2.70
CA ASP A 219 -22.71 -14.80 2.82
C ASP A 219 -21.76 -13.82 2.13
N PHE A 220 -20.44 -14.01 2.27
CA PHE A 220 -19.45 -13.21 1.55
C PHE A 220 -19.65 -13.32 0.03
N THR A 221 -19.75 -14.54 -0.49
CA THR A 221 -19.95 -14.76 -1.94
C THR A 221 -21.20 -14.06 -2.44
N ARG A 222 -22.31 -14.21 -1.73
CA ARG A 222 -23.58 -13.56 -2.08
C ARG A 222 -23.41 -12.03 -2.15
N SER A 223 -22.80 -11.44 -1.12
CA SER A 223 -22.59 -9.98 -1.06
C SER A 223 -21.65 -9.49 -2.17
N TYR A 224 -20.64 -10.26 -2.55
CA TYR A 224 -19.75 -9.93 -3.67
C TYR A 224 -20.46 -9.99 -5.02
N ASP A 225 -21.29 -11.02 -5.24
CA ASP A 225 -22.08 -11.13 -6.46
C ASP A 225 -23.12 -10.01 -6.56
N GLU A 226 -23.73 -9.62 -5.43
CA GLU A 226 -24.63 -8.46 -5.33
C GLU A 226 -23.92 -7.14 -5.63
N LEU A 227 -22.72 -6.94 -5.09
CA LEU A 227 -21.89 -5.77 -5.38
C LEU A 227 -21.56 -5.70 -6.87
N CYS A 228 -21.11 -6.80 -7.47
CA CYS A 228 -20.81 -6.84 -8.91
C CYS A 228 -22.07 -6.53 -9.73
N ARG A 229 -23.21 -7.14 -9.40
CA ARG A 229 -24.50 -6.89 -10.05
C ARG A 229 -24.92 -5.42 -9.98
N HIS A 230 -24.76 -4.77 -8.82
CA HIS A 230 -25.09 -3.35 -8.62
C HIS A 230 -24.32 -2.42 -9.56
N TYR A 231 -23.05 -2.74 -9.83
CA TYR A 231 -22.20 -2.00 -10.77
C TYR A 231 -22.25 -2.54 -12.20
N GLY A 232 -23.12 -3.52 -12.47
CA GLY A 232 -23.25 -4.16 -13.78
C GLY A 232 -22.03 -4.98 -14.20
N MET A 233 -21.15 -5.37 -13.26
CA MET A 233 -19.94 -6.16 -13.52
C MET A 233 -20.24 -7.67 -13.43
N LEU A 234 -19.51 -8.47 -14.21
CA LEU A 234 -19.47 -9.93 -14.04
C LEU A 234 -18.40 -10.29 -13.01
N ALA A 235 -18.80 -10.98 -11.94
CA ALA A 235 -17.89 -11.54 -10.96
C ALA A 235 -17.10 -12.70 -11.57
N THR A 236 -15.76 -12.60 -11.57
CA THR A 236 -14.86 -13.69 -11.98
C THR A 236 -13.90 -14.04 -10.84
N ARG A 237 -13.41 -15.28 -10.84
CA ARG A 237 -12.47 -15.83 -9.84
C ARG A 237 -11.29 -16.47 -10.54
N ASN A 238 -10.17 -16.57 -9.85
CA ASN A 238 -9.05 -17.39 -10.32
C ASN A 238 -9.31 -18.84 -9.95
N ASN A 239 -8.85 -19.75 -10.82
CA ASN A 239 -8.89 -21.18 -10.53
C ASN A 239 -8.00 -21.49 -9.32
N ARG A 240 -8.51 -22.27 -8.37
CA ARG A 240 -7.74 -22.68 -7.18
C ARG A 240 -6.54 -23.51 -7.61
N GLY A 241 -5.33 -22.99 -7.39
CA GLY A 241 -4.07 -23.72 -7.59
C GLY A 241 -3.31 -23.35 -8.88
N GLU A 242 -3.85 -22.48 -9.74
CA GLU A 242 -3.17 -22.03 -10.96
C GLU A 242 -2.57 -20.64 -10.77
N ALA A 243 -1.34 -20.58 -10.24
CA ALA A 243 -0.61 -19.33 -10.00
C ALA A 243 -0.45 -18.45 -11.25
N HIS A 244 -0.51 -19.03 -12.45
CA HIS A 244 -0.37 -18.30 -13.71
C HIS A 244 -1.49 -17.28 -13.96
N GLU A 245 -2.71 -17.49 -13.42
CA GLU A 245 -3.82 -16.52 -13.55
C GLU A 245 -3.64 -15.28 -12.65
N ASN A 246 -2.89 -15.43 -11.54
CA ASN A 246 -2.54 -14.34 -10.62
C ASN A 246 -1.41 -13.42 -11.14
N GLY A 247 -0.71 -13.82 -12.21
CA GLY A 247 0.42 -13.07 -12.77
C GLY A 247 0.07 -11.63 -13.20
N SER A 248 -1.21 -11.38 -13.50
CA SER A 248 -1.70 -10.04 -13.90
C SER A 248 -1.73 -9.01 -12.75
N ILE A 249 -1.62 -9.43 -11.48
CA ILE A 249 -1.61 -8.55 -10.31
C ILE A 249 -0.36 -8.72 -9.41
N GLU A 250 0.29 -9.89 -9.39
CA GLU A 250 1.51 -10.10 -8.59
C GLU A 250 2.68 -9.20 -8.99
N GLY A 251 2.96 -9.08 -10.29
CA GLY A 251 3.95 -8.13 -10.81
C GLY A 251 3.62 -6.68 -10.42
N PRO A 252 2.40 -6.19 -10.72
CA PRO A 252 1.94 -4.88 -10.28
C PRO A 252 2.05 -4.62 -8.77
N HIS A 253 1.75 -5.59 -7.89
CA HIS A 253 1.97 -5.47 -6.45
C HIS A 253 3.45 -5.20 -6.13
N ALA A 254 4.35 -5.98 -6.70
CA ALA A 254 5.78 -5.79 -6.50
C ALA A 254 6.25 -4.40 -7.00
N HIS A 255 5.67 -3.91 -8.09
CA HIS A 255 5.93 -2.56 -8.60
C HIS A 255 5.39 -1.46 -7.67
N LEU A 256 4.16 -1.59 -7.16
CA LEU A 256 3.57 -0.66 -6.20
C LEU A 256 4.40 -0.59 -4.91
N LYS A 257 4.73 -1.73 -4.32
CA LYS A 257 5.57 -1.80 -3.09
C LYS A 257 6.93 -1.16 -3.32
N ARG A 258 7.60 -1.49 -4.43
CA ARG A 258 8.90 -0.90 -4.78
C ARG A 258 8.78 0.62 -4.95
N ARG A 259 7.75 1.11 -5.61
CA ARG A 259 7.50 2.55 -5.80
C ARG A 259 7.26 3.26 -4.46
N LEU A 260 6.51 2.65 -3.55
CA LEU A 260 6.29 3.17 -2.19
C LEU A 260 7.59 3.19 -1.39
N ASP A 261 8.37 2.09 -1.37
CA ASP A 261 9.66 2.04 -0.67
C ASP A 261 10.62 3.12 -1.18
N GLN A 262 10.75 3.30 -2.50
CA GLN A 262 11.60 4.35 -3.07
C GLN A 262 11.11 5.76 -2.71
N ALA A 263 9.79 5.98 -2.67
CA ALA A 263 9.23 7.25 -2.25
C ALA A 263 9.47 7.53 -0.75
N LEU A 264 9.35 6.51 0.11
CA LEU A 264 9.65 6.59 1.54
C LEU A 264 11.15 6.90 1.78
N ARG A 265 12.04 6.25 1.02
CA ARG A 265 13.49 6.57 1.05
C ARG A 265 13.78 8.01 0.67
N ARG A 266 13.13 8.52 -0.39
CA ARG A 266 13.25 9.93 -0.80
C ARG A 266 12.72 10.91 0.25
N ARG A 267 11.68 10.52 0.99
CA ARG A 267 11.16 11.31 2.12
C ARG A 267 12.14 11.36 3.30
N GLY A 268 13.06 10.39 3.41
CA GLY A 268 14.03 10.29 4.50
C GLY A 268 13.46 9.77 5.82
N SER A 269 12.15 9.53 5.89
CA SER A 269 11.47 8.97 7.06
C SER A 269 10.33 8.04 6.61
N ARG A 270 10.12 6.99 7.41
CA ARG A 270 8.98 6.07 7.28
C ARG A 270 7.87 6.36 8.29
N ASP A 271 8.06 7.37 9.15
CA ASP A 271 7.13 7.74 10.20
C ASP A 271 6.16 8.83 9.75
N PHE A 272 4.87 8.64 9.98
CA PHE A 272 3.81 9.59 9.66
C PHE A 272 3.12 10.10 10.92
N VAL A 273 2.63 11.33 10.89
CA VAL A 273 1.92 11.93 12.04
C VAL A 273 0.55 11.29 12.28
N SER A 274 -0.08 10.74 11.24
CA SER A 274 -1.38 10.08 11.32
C SER A 274 -1.55 9.05 10.20
N ILE A 275 -2.60 8.22 10.32
CA ILE A 275 -2.99 7.25 9.29
C ILE A 275 -3.45 7.98 8.02
N GLU A 276 -4.11 9.12 8.16
CA GLU A 276 -4.57 9.96 7.05
C GLU A 276 -3.38 10.48 6.25
N ALA A 277 -2.31 10.94 6.91
CA ALA A 277 -1.09 11.37 6.23
C ALA A 277 -0.43 10.23 5.43
N TRP A 278 -0.50 8.99 5.93
CA TRP A 278 -0.05 7.81 5.19
C TRP A 278 -0.96 7.50 4.00
N ARG A 279 -2.29 7.56 4.18
CA ARG A 279 -3.29 7.36 3.11
C ARG A 279 -3.09 8.36 1.96
N GLU A 280 -2.96 9.64 2.28
CA GLU A 280 -2.68 10.70 1.30
C GLU A 280 -1.38 10.46 0.55
N PHE A 281 -0.33 10.01 1.25
CA PHE A 281 0.95 9.69 0.63
C PHE A 281 0.82 8.55 -0.40
N VAL A 282 0.12 7.47 -0.05
CA VAL A 282 -0.15 6.35 -0.96
C VAL A 282 -0.93 6.82 -2.18
N GLU A 283 -2.01 7.58 -1.96
CA GLU A 283 -2.84 8.13 -3.03
C GLU A 283 -2.01 9.01 -3.97
N ALA A 284 -1.15 9.87 -3.44
CA ALA A 284 -0.27 10.72 -4.26
C ALA A 284 0.71 9.91 -5.13
N GLN A 285 1.26 8.79 -4.62
CA GLN A 285 2.16 7.94 -5.40
C GLN A 285 1.41 7.24 -6.55
N VAL A 286 0.19 6.75 -6.29
CA VAL A 286 -0.68 6.13 -7.28
C VAL A 286 -1.14 7.14 -8.32
N ALA A 287 -1.62 8.31 -7.90
CA ALA A 287 -2.05 9.38 -8.80
C ALA A 287 -0.91 9.81 -9.74
N ARG A 288 0.34 9.87 -9.24
CA ARG A 288 1.51 10.15 -10.10
C ARG A 288 1.74 9.07 -11.15
N GLN A 289 1.52 7.80 -10.85
CA GLN A 289 1.62 6.73 -11.84
C GLN A 289 0.49 6.86 -12.86
N ASN A 290 -0.76 7.04 -12.42
CA ASN A 290 -1.91 7.16 -13.32
C ASN A 290 -1.72 8.32 -14.30
N ARG A 291 -1.17 9.46 -13.87
CA ARG A 291 -0.85 10.58 -14.77
C ARG A 291 0.08 10.20 -15.92
N ARG A 292 1.00 9.25 -15.72
CA ARG A 292 1.91 8.78 -16.78
C ARG A 292 1.20 7.93 -17.85
N HIS A 293 0.05 7.36 -17.51
CA HIS A 293 -0.77 6.52 -18.40
C HIS A 293 -2.07 7.20 -18.82
N ALA A 294 -2.21 8.52 -18.60
CA ALA A 294 -3.46 9.26 -18.76
C ALA A 294 -4.14 9.00 -20.11
N ALA A 295 -3.40 9.05 -21.22
CA ALA A 295 -3.96 8.81 -22.55
C ALA A 295 -4.62 7.42 -22.71
N ARG A 296 -4.01 6.37 -22.14
CA ARG A 296 -4.59 5.01 -22.16
C ARG A 296 -5.79 4.90 -21.25
N ILE A 297 -5.72 5.55 -20.08
CA ILE A 297 -6.80 5.58 -19.09
C ILE A 297 -8.03 6.30 -19.67
N ASP A 298 -7.83 7.45 -20.32
CA ASP A 298 -8.91 8.23 -20.90
C ASP A 298 -9.55 7.53 -22.10
N ALA A 299 -8.77 6.77 -22.87
CA ALA A 299 -9.31 5.91 -23.91
C ALA A 299 -10.18 4.78 -23.32
N GLU A 300 -9.71 4.13 -22.26
CA GLU A 300 -10.44 3.05 -21.59
C GLU A 300 -11.71 3.56 -20.87
N ARG A 301 -11.67 4.74 -20.25
CA ARG A 301 -12.83 5.35 -19.58
C ARG A 301 -14.05 5.49 -20.48
N ARG A 302 -13.85 5.72 -21.78
CA ARG A 302 -14.93 5.89 -22.77
C ARG A 302 -15.72 4.61 -23.03
N VAL A 303 -15.17 3.44 -22.71
CA VAL A 303 -15.81 2.13 -22.92
C VAL A 303 -16.28 1.47 -21.62
N LEU A 304 -16.10 2.13 -20.47
CA LEU A 304 -16.59 1.62 -19.18
C LEU A 304 -18.11 1.71 -19.08
N LYS A 305 -18.69 0.82 -18.28
CA LYS A 305 -20.09 0.88 -17.89
C LYS A 305 -20.33 2.10 -17.01
N ALA A 306 -21.50 2.73 -17.18
CA ALA A 306 -21.92 3.83 -16.33
C ALA A 306 -22.07 3.37 -14.88
N LEU A 307 -21.73 4.26 -13.94
CA LEU A 307 -21.93 4.00 -12.52
C LEU A 307 -23.44 4.07 -12.17
N PRO A 308 -23.90 3.30 -11.17
CA PRO A 308 -25.24 3.44 -10.63
C PRO A 308 -25.42 4.81 -9.97
N ALA A 309 -26.67 5.27 -9.82
CA ALA A 309 -26.99 6.58 -9.24
C ALA A 309 -26.45 6.80 -7.83
N ARG A 310 -26.24 5.72 -7.07
CA ARG A 310 -25.68 5.75 -5.71
C ARG A 310 -24.81 4.54 -5.45
N ARG A 311 -23.91 4.68 -4.48
CA ARG A 311 -23.16 3.59 -3.87
C ARG A 311 -24.11 2.57 -3.22
N THR A 312 -23.62 1.35 -3.06
CA THR A 312 -24.27 0.28 -2.29
C THR A 312 -23.57 0.10 -0.95
N THR A 313 -24.15 -0.72 -0.08
CA THR A 313 -23.63 -0.99 1.26
C THR A 313 -22.20 -1.55 1.22
N ASP A 314 -21.30 -0.89 1.94
CA ASP A 314 -19.88 -1.24 2.10
C ASP A 314 -19.50 -1.64 3.54
N PHE A 315 -20.49 -1.71 4.43
CA PHE A 315 -20.30 -2.09 5.83
C PHE A 315 -20.99 -3.40 6.18
N ALA A 316 -20.48 -4.09 7.20
CA ALA A 316 -21.23 -5.16 7.87
C ALA A 316 -22.19 -4.54 8.89
N MET A 317 -23.39 -5.11 9.05
CA MET A 317 -24.38 -4.62 10.01
C MET A 317 -24.54 -5.59 11.16
N VAL A 318 -24.49 -5.09 12.40
CA VAL A 318 -24.75 -5.87 13.61
C VAL A 318 -25.64 -5.07 14.54
N THR A 319 -26.61 -5.71 15.17
CA THR A 319 -27.43 -5.06 16.19
C THR A 319 -26.87 -5.33 17.58
N VAL A 320 -26.70 -4.29 18.39
CA VAL A 320 -26.11 -4.37 19.73
C VAL A 320 -26.99 -3.68 20.77
N ASP A 321 -27.02 -4.23 21.98
CA ASP A 321 -27.74 -3.64 23.10
C ASP A 321 -26.77 -2.85 24.00
N VAL A 322 -27.16 -1.63 24.36
CA VAL A 322 -26.38 -0.79 25.27
C VAL A 322 -26.58 -1.25 26.69
N THR A 323 -25.50 -1.71 27.31
CA THR A 323 -25.51 -2.19 28.70
C THR A 323 -25.71 -1.06 29.70
N ARG A 324 -26.08 -1.40 30.95
CA ARG A 324 -26.17 -0.43 32.06
C ARG A 324 -24.85 0.29 32.38
N ASN A 325 -23.73 -0.26 31.90
CA ASN A 325 -22.41 0.35 32.07
C ASN A 325 -22.13 1.45 31.02
N GLY A 326 -23.08 1.74 30.11
CA GLY A 326 -22.87 2.71 29.03
C GLY A 326 -21.91 2.21 27.97
N THR A 327 -21.93 0.90 27.69
CA THR A 327 -21.05 0.25 26.72
C THR A 327 -21.79 -0.72 25.81
N VAL A 328 -21.22 -0.97 24.63
CA VAL A 328 -21.63 -2.03 23.68
C VAL A 328 -20.43 -2.95 23.40
N ALA A 329 -20.70 -4.22 23.10
CA ALA A 329 -19.67 -5.18 22.73
C ALA A 329 -19.77 -5.51 21.24
N ILE A 330 -18.70 -5.24 20.48
CA ILE A 330 -18.60 -5.49 19.04
C ILE A 330 -17.23 -6.13 18.79
N ASP A 331 -17.19 -7.28 18.10
CA ASP A 331 -15.96 -7.97 17.71
C ASP A 331 -14.91 -8.12 18.83
N ARG A 332 -15.35 -8.56 20.02
CA ARG A 332 -14.51 -8.74 21.24
C ARG A 332 -14.00 -7.43 21.87
N VAL A 333 -14.40 -6.29 21.34
CA VAL A 333 -14.07 -4.97 21.90
C VAL A 333 -15.28 -4.36 22.58
N THR A 334 -15.06 -3.78 23.76
CA THR A 334 -16.05 -3.00 24.48
C THR A 334 -15.90 -1.53 24.11
N TYR A 335 -16.92 -0.93 23.51
CA TYR A 335 -16.96 0.50 23.17
C TYR A 335 -17.84 1.26 24.17
N SER A 336 -17.38 2.41 24.66
CA SER A 336 -18.25 3.30 25.44
C SER A 336 -19.20 4.06 24.53
N VAL A 337 -20.41 4.35 25.00
CA VAL A 337 -21.40 5.15 24.29
C VAL A 337 -22.01 6.20 25.24
N PRO A 338 -22.58 7.31 24.73
CA PRO A 338 -23.25 8.29 25.56
C PRO A 338 -24.29 7.67 26.49
N SER A 339 -24.23 8.00 27.79
CA SER A 339 -25.06 7.35 28.82
C SER A 339 -26.58 7.46 28.60
N ARG A 340 -27.04 8.43 27.81
CA ARG A 340 -28.45 8.56 27.38
C ARG A 340 -28.96 7.38 26.54
N LEU A 341 -28.05 6.57 25.98
CA LEU A 341 -28.37 5.42 25.14
C LEU A 341 -28.53 4.12 25.95
N VAL A 342 -28.28 4.13 27.26
CA VAL A 342 -28.41 2.94 28.11
C VAL A 342 -29.80 2.31 27.98
N GLY A 343 -29.83 1.00 27.76
CA GLY A 343 -31.07 0.23 27.56
C GLY A 343 -31.70 0.40 26.18
N ARG A 344 -31.04 1.07 25.24
CA ARG A 344 -31.44 1.12 23.82
C ARG A 344 -30.71 0.04 23.01
N ARG A 345 -31.35 -0.35 21.91
CA ARG A 345 -30.79 -1.24 20.90
C ARG A 345 -30.32 -0.38 19.72
N LEU A 346 -29.06 -0.58 19.30
CA LEU A 346 -28.41 0.20 18.25
C LEU A 346 -28.06 -0.69 17.06
N ASN A 347 -28.10 -0.12 15.87
CA ASN A 347 -27.54 -0.73 14.67
C ASN A 347 -26.12 -0.22 14.47
N ALA A 348 -25.15 -1.13 14.48
CA ALA A 348 -23.75 -0.84 14.24
C ALA A 348 -23.40 -1.14 12.78
N HIS A 349 -22.98 -0.11 12.05
CA HIS A 349 -22.38 -0.22 10.73
C HIS A 349 -20.86 -0.34 10.91
N LEU A 350 -20.32 -1.50 10.56
CA LEU A 350 -18.91 -1.86 10.73
C LEU A 350 -18.17 -1.69 9.41
N PHE A 351 -17.42 -0.60 9.29
CA PHE A 351 -16.51 -0.32 8.19
C PHE A 351 -15.13 -0.92 8.46
N ASP A 352 -14.19 -0.80 7.53
CA ASP A 352 -12.83 -1.29 7.76
C ASP A 352 -12.17 -0.60 8.97
N ASP A 353 -12.23 0.73 9.03
CA ASP A 353 -11.51 1.55 10.00
C ASP A 353 -12.37 2.20 11.10
N ARG A 354 -13.69 2.17 10.94
CA ARG A 354 -14.63 2.85 11.85
C ARG A 354 -15.89 2.03 12.13
N ILE A 355 -16.56 2.41 13.21
CA ILE A 355 -17.90 1.94 13.58
C ILE A 355 -18.81 3.16 13.63
N GLU A 356 -19.95 3.08 12.96
CA GLU A 356 -21.02 4.05 13.11
C GLU A 356 -22.21 3.39 13.81
N LEU A 357 -22.70 4.01 14.88
CA LEU A 357 -23.84 3.53 15.65
C LEU A 357 -25.07 4.37 15.33
N PHE A 358 -26.19 3.69 15.09
CA PHE A 358 -27.48 4.29 14.75
C PHE A 358 -28.57 3.88 15.74
N LEU A 359 -29.39 4.85 16.15
CA LEU A 359 -30.65 4.61 16.84
C LEU A 359 -31.79 4.85 15.85
N GLY A 360 -32.33 3.79 15.25
CA GLY A 360 -33.23 3.95 14.10
C GLY A 360 -32.47 4.57 12.91
N PRO A 361 -32.95 5.69 12.32
CA PRO A 361 -32.26 6.36 11.22
C PRO A 361 -31.16 7.34 11.69
N ASP A 362 -31.11 7.68 12.98
CA ASP A 362 -30.24 8.73 13.49
C ASP A 362 -28.87 8.19 13.88
N ARG A 363 -27.81 8.75 13.27
CA ARG A 363 -26.43 8.43 13.66
C ARG A 363 -26.13 9.06 15.02
N VAL A 364 -25.89 8.22 16.02
CA VAL A 364 -25.67 8.67 17.41
C VAL A 364 -24.19 8.75 17.80
N MET A 365 -23.32 8.01 17.10
CA MET A 365 -21.89 7.96 17.40
C MET A 365 -21.09 7.44 16.19
N SER A 366 -19.87 7.92 16.03
CA SER A 366 -18.84 7.34 15.14
C SER A 366 -17.54 7.21 15.94
N THR A 367 -16.85 6.09 15.80
CA THR A 367 -15.59 5.82 16.52
C THR A 367 -14.64 4.98 15.67
N PRO A 368 -13.32 5.11 15.82
CA PRO A 368 -12.37 4.18 15.22
C PRO A 368 -12.66 2.73 15.62
N ARG A 369 -12.52 1.80 14.68
CA ARG A 369 -12.72 0.37 14.89
C ARG A 369 -11.42 -0.26 15.40
N VAL A 370 -11.41 -0.65 16.67
CA VAL A 370 -10.31 -1.42 17.26
C VAL A 370 -10.50 -2.89 16.91
N ARG A 371 -9.41 -3.55 16.51
CA ARG A 371 -9.39 -4.99 16.19
C ARG A 371 -8.49 -5.74 17.15
N ILE A 372 -8.99 -6.84 17.72
CA ILE A 372 -8.19 -7.71 18.58
C ILE A 372 -8.37 -9.17 18.18
N SER A 373 -7.25 -9.88 18.14
CA SER A 373 -7.20 -11.30 17.78
C SER A 373 -7.63 -12.18 18.95
N HIS A 374 -8.24 -13.32 18.63
CA HIS A 374 -8.53 -14.36 19.61
C HIS A 374 -7.22 -14.87 20.26
N PRO A 375 -7.18 -15.16 21.57
CA PRO A 375 -8.28 -15.18 22.55
C PRO A 375 -8.51 -13.86 23.29
N HIS A 376 -7.83 -12.78 22.93
CA HIS A 376 -7.85 -11.54 23.69
C HIS A 376 -9.19 -10.79 23.55
N ARG A 377 -9.46 -9.96 24.56
CA ARG A 377 -10.54 -8.96 24.57
C ARG A 377 -9.93 -7.62 24.93
N GLY A 378 -10.59 -6.55 24.53
CA GLY A 378 -10.14 -5.21 24.87
C GLY A 378 -11.27 -4.21 24.81
N HIS A 379 -10.90 -2.94 24.84
CA HIS A 379 -11.83 -1.85 25.03
C HIS A 379 -11.36 -0.59 24.33
N SER A 380 -12.32 0.22 23.90
CA SER A 380 -12.13 1.55 23.34
C SER A 380 -13.12 2.46 24.05
N ILE A 381 -12.62 3.20 25.04
CA ILE A 381 -13.46 3.95 25.98
C ILE A 381 -13.14 5.42 25.83
N ASP A 382 -14.09 6.19 25.32
CA ASP A 382 -14.06 7.65 25.44
C ASP A 382 -14.50 8.06 26.85
N PHE A 383 -13.62 8.75 27.57
CA PHE A 383 -13.89 9.27 28.91
C PHE A 383 -15.04 10.28 28.95
N ARG A 384 -15.28 11.01 27.85
CA ARG A 384 -16.37 11.98 27.72
C ARG A 384 -17.74 11.32 27.89
N HIS A 385 -17.87 10.03 27.54
CA HIS A 385 -19.10 9.28 27.76
C HIS A 385 -19.39 8.98 29.23
N MET A 386 -18.35 8.94 30.08
CA MET A 386 -18.44 8.51 31.48
C MET A 386 -18.35 9.68 32.47
N ILE A 387 -17.77 10.80 32.05
CA ILE A 387 -17.40 11.90 32.94
C ILE A 387 -18.58 12.47 33.73
N GLY A 388 -19.75 12.61 33.10
CA GLY A 388 -20.95 13.10 33.78
C GLY A 388 -21.42 12.21 34.93
N ASN A 389 -21.22 10.88 34.83
CA ASN A 389 -21.54 9.94 35.90
C ASN A 389 -20.41 9.85 36.94
N LEU A 390 -19.15 9.87 36.50
CA LEU A 390 -18.00 9.87 37.40
C LEU A 390 -17.98 11.10 38.32
N ARG A 391 -18.41 12.27 37.84
CA ARG A 391 -18.58 13.46 38.70
C ARG A 391 -19.53 13.24 39.88
N ARG A 392 -20.62 12.52 39.65
CA ARG A 392 -21.61 12.21 40.70
C ARG A 392 -21.10 11.12 41.64
N LYS A 393 -20.23 10.24 41.14
CA LYS A 393 -19.68 9.09 41.87
C LYS A 393 -18.16 8.95 41.65
N PRO A 394 -17.32 9.88 42.15
CA PRO A 394 -15.90 9.89 41.81
C PRO A 394 -15.16 8.62 42.25
N GLY A 395 -15.55 8.06 43.40
CA GLY A 395 -14.95 6.82 43.92
C GLY A 395 -15.08 5.60 43.01
N ALA A 396 -15.96 5.64 41.99
CA ALA A 396 -16.05 4.58 41.00
C ALA A 396 -14.81 4.49 40.10
N LEU A 397 -14.01 5.56 39.98
CA LEU A 397 -12.79 5.59 39.16
C LEU A 397 -11.76 4.56 39.63
N ARG A 398 -11.59 4.40 40.96
CA ARG A 398 -10.45 3.70 41.56
C ARG A 398 -10.30 2.26 41.07
N ASN A 399 -11.40 1.51 41.05
CA ASN A 399 -11.45 0.09 40.70
C ASN A 399 -12.17 -0.18 39.38
N LEU A 400 -12.27 0.83 38.51
CA LEU A 400 -12.91 0.67 37.21
C LEU A 400 -12.05 -0.21 36.30
N VAL A 401 -12.66 -1.24 35.69
CA VAL A 401 -11.96 -2.25 34.86
C VAL A 401 -11.13 -1.61 33.73
N TYR A 402 -11.64 -0.53 33.13
CA TYR A 402 -10.99 0.20 32.04
C TYR A 402 -10.54 1.61 32.48
N ARG A 403 -10.18 1.79 33.76
CA ARG A 403 -9.68 3.08 34.30
C ARG A 403 -8.57 3.67 33.44
N GLU A 404 -7.59 2.84 33.08
CA GLU A 404 -6.42 3.29 32.31
C GLU A 404 -6.78 3.85 30.93
N ALA A 405 -7.88 3.42 30.33
CA ALA A 405 -8.37 3.92 29.05
C ALA A 405 -9.15 5.23 29.16
N LEU A 406 -9.51 5.68 30.37
CA LEU A 406 -10.11 7.00 30.57
C LEU A 406 -9.10 8.13 30.49
N PHE A 407 -7.81 7.84 30.64
CA PHE A 407 -6.75 8.86 30.60
C PHE A 407 -6.37 9.13 29.14
N PRO A 408 -6.68 10.31 28.60
CA PRO A 408 -6.46 10.60 27.18
C PRO A 408 -4.99 10.80 26.83
N ASP A 409 -4.15 11.14 27.81
CA ASP A 409 -2.72 11.35 27.65
C ASP A 409 -1.94 10.76 28.86
N HIS A 410 -0.65 10.48 28.66
CA HIS A 410 0.25 10.00 29.71
C HIS A 410 0.29 10.92 30.94
N ALA A 411 0.19 12.24 30.76
CA ALA A 411 0.17 13.22 31.84
C ALA A 411 -0.97 12.95 32.85
N TYR A 412 -2.17 12.61 32.36
CA TYR A 412 -3.32 12.28 33.22
C TYR A 412 -3.09 11.01 34.04
N ARG A 413 -2.40 10.02 33.46
CA ARG A 413 -2.02 8.80 34.17
C ARG A 413 -1.00 9.10 35.26
N ARG A 414 0.00 9.95 34.99
CA ARG A 414 0.96 10.43 35.99
C ARG A 414 0.25 11.18 37.12
N ALA A 415 -0.69 12.06 36.79
CA ALA A 415 -1.49 12.79 37.78
C ALA A 415 -2.27 11.83 38.68
N TRP A 416 -2.94 10.83 38.11
CA TRP A 416 -3.62 9.80 38.90
C TRP A 416 -2.68 9.06 39.85
N GLN A 417 -1.50 8.63 39.37
CA GLN A 417 -0.49 7.96 40.19
C GLN A 417 -0.01 8.85 41.35
N ALA A 418 0.25 10.13 41.07
CA ALA A 418 0.67 11.09 42.08
C ALA A 418 -0.44 11.35 43.12
N PHE A 419 -1.69 11.49 42.68
CA PHE A 419 -2.83 11.65 43.57
C PHE A 419 -3.08 10.42 44.44
N ASP A 420 -3.10 9.20 43.89
CA ASP A 420 -3.34 7.97 44.66
C ASP A 420 -2.19 7.65 45.64
N ALA A 421 -0.97 8.17 45.39
CA ALA A 421 0.17 8.03 46.29
C ALA A 421 0.20 9.06 47.43
N GLN A 422 -0.28 10.30 47.19
CA GLN A 422 -0.12 11.42 48.12
C GLN A 422 -1.41 11.87 48.82
N LEU A 423 -2.58 11.58 48.25
CA LEU A 423 -3.88 12.00 48.77
C LEU A 423 -4.67 10.83 49.34
N ASP A 424 -5.69 11.11 50.15
CA ASP A 424 -6.65 10.08 50.52
C ASP A 424 -7.42 9.58 49.29
N GLY A 425 -7.83 8.31 49.30
CA GLY A 425 -8.42 7.67 48.12
C GLY A 425 -9.71 8.34 47.62
N ARG A 426 -10.45 9.06 48.48
CA ARG A 426 -11.66 9.79 48.06
C ARG A 426 -11.25 11.08 47.35
N GLN A 427 -10.29 11.82 47.89
CA GLN A 427 -9.78 13.04 47.28
C GLN A 427 -9.05 12.77 45.96
N ALA A 428 -8.19 11.74 45.91
CA ALA A 428 -7.50 11.33 44.68
C ALA A 428 -8.49 11.05 43.53
N CYS A 429 -9.59 10.36 43.82
CA CYS A 429 -10.65 10.12 42.83
C CYS A 429 -11.36 11.40 42.41
N ARG A 430 -11.62 12.34 43.33
CA ARG A 430 -12.27 13.62 43.00
C ARG A 430 -11.39 14.46 42.09
N ASP A 431 -10.11 14.55 42.37
CA ASP A 431 -9.17 15.40 41.64
C ASP A 431 -8.89 14.84 40.24
N ALA A 432 -8.69 13.53 40.12
CA ALA A 432 -8.54 12.90 38.81
C ALA A 432 -9.81 13.02 37.95
N VAL A 433 -11.00 12.82 38.52
CA VAL A 433 -12.26 13.05 37.81
C VAL A 433 -12.44 14.52 37.43
N ALA A 434 -11.99 15.45 38.27
CA ALA A 434 -12.07 16.87 37.96
C ALA A 434 -11.14 17.27 36.81
N LEU A 435 -9.91 16.72 36.72
CA LEU A 435 -9.03 16.93 35.57
C LEU A 435 -9.68 16.42 34.26
N LEU A 436 -10.29 15.24 34.29
CA LEU A 436 -11.02 14.70 33.15
C LEU A 436 -12.25 15.56 32.79
N ASP A 437 -12.93 16.16 33.76
CA ASP A 437 -14.06 17.04 33.50
C ASP A 437 -13.64 18.37 32.88
N ILE A 438 -12.53 18.95 33.35
CA ILE A 438 -11.94 20.15 32.74
C ILE A 438 -11.58 19.84 31.29
N ALA A 439 -10.90 18.71 31.05
CA ALA A 439 -10.56 18.26 29.70
C ALA A 439 -11.78 18.08 28.79
N ALA A 440 -12.86 17.46 29.30
CA ALA A 440 -14.07 17.20 28.52
C ALA A 440 -14.84 18.49 28.19
N ARG A 441 -14.91 19.44 29.12
CA ARG A 441 -15.70 20.68 28.97
C ARG A 441 -14.95 21.79 28.25
N GLY A 442 -13.64 21.89 28.47
CA GLY A 442 -12.78 22.92 27.88
C GLY A 442 -12.20 22.52 26.52
N ASP A 443 -12.41 21.26 26.11
CA ASP A 443 -11.81 20.65 24.91
C ASP A 443 -10.30 20.92 24.82
N CYS A 444 -9.62 20.79 25.96
CA CYS A 444 -8.26 21.29 26.17
C CYS A 444 -7.28 20.17 26.58
N VAL A 445 -7.50 18.94 26.11
CA VAL A 445 -6.74 17.74 26.50
C VAL A 445 -5.23 17.97 26.43
N ASP A 446 -4.71 18.41 25.27
CA ASP A 446 -3.27 18.52 25.05
C ASP A 446 -2.63 19.67 25.85
N VAL A 447 -3.35 20.79 25.99
CA VAL A 447 -2.85 21.95 26.74
C VAL A 447 -2.86 21.67 28.24
N LEU A 448 -3.93 21.02 28.73
CA LEU A 448 -4.05 20.60 30.13
C LEU A 448 -3.03 19.51 30.47
N ALA A 449 -2.75 18.56 29.56
CA ALA A 449 -1.69 17.57 29.73
C ALA A 449 -0.33 18.24 29.99
N ARG A 450 0.04 19.26 29.20
CA ARG A 450 1.29 20.02 29.42
C ARG A 450 1.33 20.72 30.78
N ARG A 451 0.22 21.33 31.22
CA ARG A 451 0.13 21.94 32.55
C ARG A 451 0.26 20.94 33.69
N ILE A 452 -0.33 19.75 33.52
CA ILE A 452 -0.21 18.64 34.45
C ILE A 452 1.25 18.21 34.56
N ASP A 453 1.93 17.99 33.43
CA ASP A 453 3.34 17.61 33.42
C ASP A 453 4.24 18.70 34.03
N GLU A 454 4.03 19.98 33.71
CA GLU A 454 4.76 21.11 34.32
C GLU A 454 4.64 21.11 35.85
N ALA A 455 3.43 20.86 36.39
CA ALA A 455 3.20 20.77 37.82
C ALA A 455 3.97 19.58 38.43
N LEU A 456 3.84 18.40 37.84
CA LEU A 456 4.46 17.17 38.32
C LEU A 456 5.98 17.19 38.23
N ASP A 457 6.54 17.73 37.15
CA ASP A 457 7.99 17.88 36.95
C ASP A 457 8.59 18.89 37.94
N SER A 458 7.79 19.86 38.41
CA SER A 458 8.15 20.75 39.51
C SER A 458 7.98 20.12 40.91
N GLY A 459 7.65 18.83 40.99
CA GLY A 459 7.45 18.10 42.25
C GLY A 459 6.16 18.46 42.99
N ARG A 460 5.19 19.09 42.32
CA ARG A 460 3.92 19.52 42.90
C ARG A 460 2.75 18.72 42.30
N LEU A 461 1.71 18.52 43.11
CA LEU A 461 0.45 18.00 42.60
C LEU A 461 -0.26 19.06 41.72
N PRO A 462 -0.95 18.67 40.64
CA PRO A 462 -1.74 19.60 39.83
C PRO A 462 -2.84 20.25 40.68
N ASP A 463 -2.88 21.58 40.71
CA ASP A 463 -3.94 22.34 41.38
C ASP A 463 -5.20 22.36 40.49
N VAL A 464 -6.14 21.49 40.83
CA VAL A 464 -7.37 21.28 40.06
C VAL A 464 -8.25 22.53 40.03
N ASP A 465 -8.28 23.33 41.09
CA ASP A 465 -9.12 24.52 41.15
C ASP A 465 -8.52 25.64 40.29
N ALA A 466 -7.20 25.86 40.38
CA ALA A 466 -6.50 26.80 39.51
C ALA A 466 -6.63 26.41 38.02
N LEU A 467 -6.49 25.12 37.69
CA LEU A 467 -6.69 24.62 36.33
C LEU A 467 -8.14 24.79 35.87
N ARG A 468 -9.12 24.63 36.78
CA ARG A 468 -10.52 24.87 36.44
C ARG A 468 -10.76 26.34 36.09
N ASP A 469 -10.20 27.27 36.84
CA ASP A 469 -10.35 28.70 36.59
C ASP A 469 -9.66 29.13 35.29
N GLU A 470 -8.50 28.53 34.95
CA GLU A 470 -7.78 28.78 33.70
C GLU A 470 -8.56 28.27 32.47
N PHE A 471 -9.04 27.03 32.52
CA PHE A 471 -9.60 26.34 31.34
C PHE A 471 -11.13 26.41 31.22
N LEU A 472 -11.84 26.69 32.31
CA LEU A 472 -13.30 26.84 32.35
C LEU A 472 -13.70 28.18 33.01
N PRO A 473 -13.27 29.33 32.46
CA PRO A 473 -13.56 30.63 33.06
C PRO A 473 -15.07 30.85 33.14
N THR A 474 -15.56 31.20 34.34
CA THR A 474 -17.00 31.39 34.60
C THR A 474 -17.52 32.68 33.94
N ALA A 475 -16.65 33.64 33.63
CA ALA A 475 -17.01 34.88 32.96
C ALA A 475 -17.04 34.68 31.43
N ARG A 476 -18.25 34.64 30.85
CA ARG A 476 -18.41 34.90 29.41
C ARG A 476 -17.86 36.29 29.14
N SER A 477 -16.77 36.40 28.39
CA SER A 477 -16.40 37.69 27.80
C SER A 477 -17.54 38.07 26.85
N GLN A 478 -18.44 38.94 27.28
CA GLN A 478 -19.32 39.67 26.37
C GLN A 478 -18.38 40.46 25.46
N ARG A 479 -18.10 39.94 24.27
CA ARG A 479 -17.64 40.79 23.19
C ARG A 479 -18.90 41.46 22.68
N ASP A 480 -19.05 42.75 22.95
CA ASP A 480 -20.01 43.58 22.25
C ASP A 480 -19.62 43.55 20.77
N VAL A 481 -20.22 42.62 20.03
CA VAL A 481 -20.12 42.59 18.58
C VAL A 481 -21.00 43.73 18.08
N ALA A 482 -20.39 44.90 17.87
CA ALA A 482 -21.03 45.96 17.11
C ALA A 482 -21.16 45.47 15.66
N ILE A 483 -22.35 44.97 15.30
CA ILE A 483 -22.70 44.67 13.92
C ILE A 483 -22.93 46.04 13.24
N PRO A 484 -22.05 46.47 12.32
CA PRO A 484 -22.32 47.70 11.58
C PRO A 484 -23.62 47.54 10.78
N PRO A 485 -24.41 48.61 10.61
CA PRO A 485 -25.64 48.54 9.83
C PRO A 485 -25.32 47.99 8.42
N PRO A 486 -26.15 47.08 7.89
CA PRO A 486 -25.88 46.44 6.62
C PRO A 486 -25.76 47.50 5.52
N ASP A 487 -24.67 47.42 4.73
CA ASP A 487 -24.48 48.29 3.58
C ASP A 487 -25.44 47.87 2.45
N LEU A 488 -26.57 48.58 2.38
CA LEU A 488 -27.60 48.35 1.36
C LEU A 488 -27.09 48.66 -0.06
N HIS A 489 -25.99 49.40 -0.22
CA HIS A 489 -25.38 49.65 -1.53
C HIS A 489 -24.70 48.41 -2.11
N SER A 490 -24.19 47.51 -1.25
CA SER A 490 -23.59 46.23 -1.67
C SER A 490 -24.57 45.29 -2.38
N TYR A 491 -25.88 45.42 -2.11
CA TYR A 491 -26.93 44.67 -2.81
C TYR A 491 -27.13 45.16 -4.25
N ASN A 492 -26.85 46.43 -4.56
CA ASN A 492 -26.97 46.95 -5.91
C ASN A 492 -25.93 46.36 -6.87
N SER A 493 -24.75 45.99 -6.35
CA SER A 493 -23.73 45.24 -7.11
C SER A 493 -24.15 43.82 -7.50
N LEU A 494 -25.14 43.24 -6.81
CA LEU A 494 -25.71 41.94 -7.16
C LEU A 494 -26.85 42.04 -8.20
N ILE A 495 -27.34 43.25 -8.47
CA ILE A 495 -28.41 43.50 -9.46
C ILE A 495 -27.82 43.71 -10.87
N ALA A 496 -26.54 44.06 -11.00
CA ALA A 496 -25.91 44.37 -12.28
C ALA A 496 -25.48 43.16 -13.14
N SER A 497 -25.72 41.91 -12.70
CA SER A 497 -25.38 40.70 -13.47
C SER A 497 -26.57 40.04 -14.16
N GLY A 498 -27.73 40.71 -14.20
CA GLY A 498 -28.88 40.27 -14.99
C GLY A 498 -29.39 41.38 -15.88
N GLU A 499 -28.76 41.60 -17.04
CA GLU A 499 -29.49 41.74 -18.32
C GLU A 499 -28.56 41.89 -19.54
N VAL A 500 -28.86 41.03 -20.53
CA VAL A 500 -28.76 41.22 -22.00
C VAL A 500 -27.37 41.20 -22.64
N HIS A 501 -26.99 40.04 -23.18
CA HIS A 501 -27.16 39.75 -24.61
C HIS A 501 -27.14 38.25 -24.93
#